data_AF-A0A1Y3ASJ5-F1
#
_entry.id   AF-A0A1Y3ASJ5-F1
#
_cell.length_a   1.000
_cell.length_b   1.000
_cell.length_c   1.000
_cell.angle_alpha   90.00
_cell.angle_beta   90.00
_cell.angle_gamma   90.00
#
_symmetry.space_group_name_H-M   'P 1'
#
loop_
_entity.id
_entity.type
_entity.pdbx_description
1 polymer ?
#
loop_
_entity_poly.entity_id
_entity_poly.type
_entity_poly.pdbx_seq_one_letter_code
_entity_poly.pdbx_strand_id
1 'polypeptide(L)'
;MAYEYCDDKKIPYKRVGKLIVACDPLEVERLNELYDRSIKNQVKGVELLHSIQQIQAIEPKCVGLAAIWSPNTGIVDWAKVNRSFGKDFEEKGGKIFTKFQVT
;
A
#
# COMPACT_ATOMS: atom_id res chain seq x y z
N MET A 1 4.61 -10.64 4.79
CA MET A 1 5.65 -10.59 3.73
C MET A 1 6.48 -9.30 3.77
N ALA A 2 6.03 -8.16 3.22
CA ALA A 2 6.90 -6.96 3.17
C ALA A 2 7.22 -6.36 4.56
N TYR A 3 6.23 -6.27 5.46
CA TYR A 3 6.45 -5.78 6.81
C TYR A 3 7.37 -6.68 7.62
N GLU A 4 7.14 -8.00 7.60
CA GLU A 4 8.01 -8.99 8.26
C GLU A 4 9.45 -8.86 7.77
N TYR A 5 9.69 -8.77 6.46
CA TYR A 5 11.03 -8.55 5.93
C TYR A 5 11.67 -7.26 6.46
N CYS A 6 10.88 -6.17 6.52
CA CYS A 6 11.38 -4.92 7.06
C CYS A 6 11.66 -5.00 8.57
N ASP A 7 10.85 -5.73 9.33
CA ASP A 7 11.07 -5.98 10.76
C ASP A 7 12.38 -6.77 10.94
N ASP A 8 12.56 -7.88 10.22
CA ASP A 8 13.74 -8.75 10.26
C ASP A 8 15.03 -8.00 9.89
N LYS A 9 14.97 -7.18 8.84
CA LYS A 9 16.11 -6.38 8.34
C LYS A 9 16.26 -5.03 9.03
N LYS A 10 15.41 -4.71 10.01
CA LYS A 10 15.39 -3.42 10.73
C LYS A 10 15.30 -2.22 9.78
N ILE A 11 14.48 -2.34 8.74
CA ILE A 11 14.17 -1.28 7.78
C ILE A 11 12.95 -0.51 8.30
N PRO A 12 13.06 0.81 8.54
CA PRO A 12 11.94 1.60 9.03
C PRO A 12 10.87 1.75 7.96
N TYR A 13 9.62 1.55 8.35
CA TYR A 13 8.42 1.81 7.55
C TYR A 13 7.35 2.48 8.42
N LYS A 14 6.27 2.96 7.79
CA LYS A 14 5.10 3.49 8.51
C LYS A 14 3.81 2.91 7.92
N ARG A 15 2.94 2.37 8.77
CA ARG A 15 1.58 1.94 8.40
C ARG A 15 0.63 3.13 8.58
N VAL A 16 0.58 3.98 7.56
CA VAL A 16 -0.18 5.25 7.60
C VAL A 16 -1.61 5.11 7.06
N GLY A 17 -1.94 3.94 6.52
CA GLY A 17 -3.19 3.66 5.86
C GLY A 17 -3.35 4.40 4.52
N LYS A 18 -4.52 4.25 3.91
CA LYS A 18 -4.89 4.87 2.64
C LYS A 18 -6.40 5.03 2.56
N LEU A 19 -6.85 6.21 2.15
CA LEU A 19 -8.21 6.45 1.66
C LEU A 19 -8.22 6.38 0.14
N ILE A 20 -9.11 5.57 -0.42
CA ILE A 20 -9.42 5.58 -1.85
C ILE A 20 -10.78 6.26 -1.97
N VAL A 21 -10.82 7.47 -2.51
CA VAL A 21 -11.97 8.36 -2.41
C VAL A 21 -12.66 8.47 -3.77
N ALA A 22 -13.99 8.39 -3.77
CA ALA A 22 -14.83 8.66 -4.93
C ALA A 22 -15.41 10.08 -4.81
N CYS A 23 -15.20 10.88 -5.85
CA CYS A 23 -15.60 12.29 -5.91
C CYS A 23 -16.86 12.52 -6.76
N ASP A 24 -17.28 11.53 -7.55
CA ASP A 24 -18.49 11.59 -8.36
C ASP A 24 -19.24 10.23 -8.36
N PRO A 25 -20.51 10.20 -8.84
CA PRO A 25 -21.32 8.97 -8.81
C PRO A 25 -20.74 7.79 -9.60
N LEU A 26 -20.02 8.03 -10.70
CA LEU A 26 -19.40 6.97 -11.48
C LEU A 26 -18.20 6.37 -10.74
N GLU A 27 -17.43 7.21 -10.03
CA GLU A 27 -16.37 6.74 -9.15
C GLU A 27 -16.91 5.93 -7.96
N VAL A 28 -18.11 6.24 -7.45
CA VAL A 28 -18.76 5.44 -6.40
C VAL A 28 -19.07 4.01 -6.89
N GLU A 29 -19.57 3.87 -8.11
CA GLU A 29 -19.78 2.54 -8.72
C GLU A 29 -18.47 1.74 -8.81
N ARG A 30 -17.41 2.36 -9.34
CA ARG A 30 -16.07 1.75 -9.43
C ARG A 30 -15.45 1.44 -8.07
N LEU A 31 -15.73 2.26 -7.06
CA LEU A 31 -15.29 2.06 -5.69
C LEU A 31 -15.94 0.82 -5.09
N ASN A 32 -17.24 0.60 -5.31
CA ASN A 32 -17.92 -0.61 -4.84
C ASN A 32 -17.33 -1.88 -5.48
N GLU A 33 -17.07 -1.87 -6.80
CA GLU A 33 -16.39 -2.99 -7.46
C GLU A 33 -14.99 -3.25 -6.88
N LEU A 34 -14.26 -2.17 -6.57
CA LEU A 34 -12.93 -2.27 -5.95
C LEU A 34 -13.00 -2.85 -4.53
N TYR A 35 -14.02 -2.46 -3.76
CA TYR A 35 -14.28 -3.02 -2.45
C TYR A 35 -14.61 -4.51 -2.54
N ASP A 36 -15.47 -4.93 -3.46
CA ASP A 36 -15.78 -6.34 -3.70
C ASP A 36 -14.53 -7.16 -4.06
N ARG A 37 -13.66 -6.62 -4.90
CA ARG A 37 -12.35 -7.25 -5.20
C ARG A 37 -11.49 -7.35 -3.95
N SER A 38 -11.51 -6.37 -3.06
CA SER A 38 -10.74 -6.40 -1.81
C SER A 38 -11.22 -7.51 -0.87
N ILE A 39 -12.53 -7.74 -0.79
CA ILE A 39 -13.12 -8.85 -0.01
C ILE A 39 -12.76 -10.19 -0.63
N LYS A 40 -12.90 -10.34 -1.96
CA LYS A 40 -12.50 -11.56 -2.68
C LYS A 40 -11.01 -11.89 -2.50
N ASN A 41 -10.16 -10.86 -2.45
CA ASN A 41 -8.72 -10.99 -2.21
C ASN A 41 -8.36 -11.09 -0.72
N GLN A 42 -9.35 -11.12 0.19
CA GLN A 42 -9.15 -11.25 1.64
C GLN A 42 -8.25 -10.15 2.23
N VAL A 43 -8.36 -8.92 1.69
CA VAL A 43 -7.62 -7.78 2.21
C VAL A 43 -8.15 -7.44 3.60
N LYS A 44 -7.34 -7.65 4.62
CA LYS A 44 -7.75 -7.50 6.02
C LYS A 44 -7.97 -6.03 6.41
N GLY A 45 -9.07 -5.78 7.13
CA GLY A 45 -9.37 -4.50 7.77
C GLY A 45 -9.80 -3.39 6.82
N VAL A 46 -10.10 -3.70 5.55
CA VAL A 46 -10.68 -2.70 4.64
C VAL A 46 -12.12 -2.42 5.02
N GLU A 47 -12.49 -1.14 4.98
CA GLU A 47 -13.82 -0.67 5.35
C GLU A 47 -14.36 0.25 4.24
N LEU A 48 -15.63 0.10 3.90
CA LEU A 48 -16.32 1.01 2.99
C LEU A 48 -16.97 2.13 3.81
N LEU A 49 -16.66 3.37 3.45
CA LEU A 49 -17.17 4.60 4.05
C LEU A 49 -18.19 5.21 3.09
N HIS A 50 -19.40 5.44 3.57
CA HIS A 50 -20.54 5.84 2.77
C HIS A 50 -20.85 7.34 2.86
N SER A 51 -20.05 8.10 3.61
CA SER A 51 -20.32 9.53 3.88
C SER A 51 -19.06 10.36 4.05
N ILE A 52 -19.16 11.65 3.75
CA ILE A 52 -18.10 12.63 3.98
C ILE A 52 -17.69 12.70 5.45
N GLN A 53 -18.63 12.54 6.38
CA GLN A 53 -18.34 12.57 7.83
C GLN A 53 -17.41 11.42 8.24
N GLN A 54 -17.63 10.22 7.70
CA GLN A 54 -16.75 9.07 7.95
C GLN A 54 -15.35 9.28 7.35
N ILE A 55 -15.27 9.88 6.15
CA ILE A 55 -13.99 10.21 5.51
C ILE A 55 -13.21 11.22 6.36
N GLN A 56 -13.88 12.28 6.81
CA GLN A 56 -13.27 13.35 7.61
C GLN A 56 -12.89 12.92 9.03
N ALA A 57 -13.53 11.87 9.57
CA ALA A 57 -13.09 11.27 10.83
C ALA A 57 -11.68 10.65 10.72
N ILE A 58 -11.24 10.28 9.52
CA ILE A 58 -9.90 9.75 9.24
C ILE A 58 -8.95 10.85 8.75
N GLU A 59 -9.36 11.64 7.75
CA GLU A 59 -8.58 12.76 7.21
C GLU A 59 -9.47 14.01 7.11
N PRO A 60 -9.39 14.95 8.08
CA PRO A 60 -10.32 16.08 8.22
C PRO A 60 -10.42 17.00 6.99
N LYS A 61 -9.37 17.06 6.17
CA LYS A 61 -9.33 17.92 4.97
C LYS A 61 -9.79 17.21 3.71
N CYS A 62 -10.10 15.91 3.78
CA CYS A 62 -10.52 15.13 2.64
C CYS A 62 -12.03 15.31 2.38
N VAL A 63 -12.42 15.32 1.10
CA VAL A 63 -13.79 15.48 0.64
C VAL A 63 -14.07 14.42 -0.42
N GLY A 64 -15.24 13.81 -0.37
CA GLY A 64 -15.71 12.81 -1.32
C GLY A 64 -17.11 12.32 -0.97
N LEU A 65 -17.72 11.58 -1.89
CA LEU A 65 -19.04 10.97 -1.73
C LEU A 65 -18.97 9.67 -0.92
N ALA A 66 -17.94 8.87 -1.18
CA ALA A 66 -17.66 7.60 -0.50
C ALA A 66 -16.15 7.31 -0.55
N ALA A 67 -15.65 6.41 0.30
CA ALA A 67 -14.26 5.98 0.24
C ALA A 67 -14.06 4.55 0.73
N ILE A 68 -12.97 3.90 0.34
CA ILE A 68 -12.45 2.70 1.01
C ILE A 68 -11.32 3.13 1.95
N TRP A 69 -11.43 2.79 3.22
CA TRP A 69 -10.34 2.88 4.17
C TRP A 69 -9.52 1.58 4.16
N SER A 70 -8.22 1.70 3.97
CA SER A 70 -7.27 0.58 3.99
C SER A 70 -6.19 0.83 5.04
N PRO A 71 -6.40 0.40 6.31
CA PRO A 71 -5.53 0.76 7.44
C PRO A 71 -4.13 0.15 7.36
N ASN A 72 -4.00 -0.99 6.68
CA ASN A 72 -2.73 -1.72 6.59
C ASN A 72 -1.81 -1.21 5.47
N THR A 73 -2.26 -0.24 4.66
CA THR A 73 -1.41 0.40 3.66
C THR A 73 -0.31 1.20 4.35
N GLY A 74 0.89 1.25 3.76
CA GLY A 74 2.02 1.93 4.36
C GLY A 74 3.05 2.40 3.35
N ILE A 75 4.06 3.08 3.89
CA ILE A 75 5.18 3.66 3.14
C ILE A 75 6.51 3.13 3.69
N VAL A 76 7.48 2.98 2.80
CA VAL A 76 8.85 2.53 3.10
C VAL A 76 9.82 3.14 2.07
N ASP A 77 11.09 3.30 2.45
CA ASP A 77 12.15 3.62 1.50
C ASP A 77 12.50 2.38 0.66
N TRP A 78 11.94 2.30 -0.54
CA TRP A 78 12.20 1.20 -1.46
C TRP A 78 13.64 1.12 -1.95
N ALA A 79 14.39 2.23 -1.98
CA ALA A 79 15.81 2.17 -2.30
C ALA A 79 16.58 1.44 -1.18
N LYS A 80 16.20 1.64 0.09
CA LYS A 80 16.76 0.88 1.21
C LYS A 80 16.36 -0.60 1.18
N VAL A 81 15.10 -0.91 0.87
CA VAL A 81 14.61 -2.29 0.71
C VAL A 81 15.37 -3.01 -0.41
N ASN A 82 15.50 -2.39 -1.59
CA ASN A 82 16.19 -3.01 -2.72
C ASN A 82 17.68 -3.23 -2.46
N ARG A 83 18.36 -2.30 -1.77
CA ARG A 83 19.74 -2.54 -1.32
C ARG A 83 19.84 -3.71 -0.35
N SER A 84 18.86 -3.88 0.53
CA SER A 84 18.81 -5.03 1.44
C SER A 84 18.59 -6.34 0.68
N PHE A 85 17.66 -6.38 -0.27
CA PHE A 85 17.48 -7.54 -1.15
C PHE A 85 18.74 -7.87 -1.95
N GLY A 86 19.44 -6.84 -2.45
CA GLY A 86 20.70 -7.03 -3.15
C GLY A 86 21.76 -7.72 -2.28
N LYS A 87 21.90 -7.28 -1.03
CA LYS A 87 22.80 -7.93 -0.06
C LYS A 87 22.40 -9.38 0.18
N ASP A 88 21.12 -9.66 0.41
CA ASP A 88 20.62 -11.03 0.62
C ASP A 88 20.92 -11.95 -0.56
N PHE A 89 20.87 -11.41 -1.78
CA PHE A 89 21.18 -12.14 -2.99
C PHE A 89 22.69 -12.42 -3.11
N GLU A 90 23.54 -11.43 -2.83
CA GLU A 90 25.00 -11.58 -2.84
C GLU A 90 25.49 -12.55 -1.75
N GLU A 91 24.91 -12.50 -0.54
CA GLU A 91 25.18 -13.43 0.56
C GLU A 91 24.86 -14.89 0.18
N LYS A 92 23.92 -15.10 -0.75
CA LYS A 92 23.56 -16.41 -1.30
C LYS A 92 24.38 -16.81 -2.54
N GLY A 93 25.46 -16.08 -2.83
CA GLY A 93 26.35 -16.35 -3.97
C GLY A 93 25.92 -15.70 -5.28
N GLY A 94 24.88 -14.88 -5.28
CA GLY A 94 24.49 -14.04 -6.41
C GLY A 94 25.53 -12.97 -6.71
N LYS A 95 25.48 -12.40 -7.93
CA LYS A 95 26.34 -11.29 -8.35
C LYS A 95 25.50 -10.17 -8.94
N ILE A 96 25.73 -8.94 -8.50
CA ILE A 96 25.01 -7.76 -8.98
C ILE A 96 25.97 -6.92 -9.84
N PHE A 97 25.62 -6.73 -11.11
CA PHE A 97 26.35 -5.86 -12.02
C PHE A 97 25.49 -4.64 -12.37
N THR A 98 25.86 -3.48 -11.85
CA THR A 98 25.22 -2.22 -12.23
C THR A 98 25.88 -1.65 -13.48
N LYS A 99 25.13 -0.90 -14.30
CA LYS A 99 25.62 -0.31 -15.57
C LYS A 99 26.13 -1.36 -16.57
N PHE A 100 25.68 -2.59 -16.46
CA PHE A 100 26.03 -3.66 -17.38
C PHE A 100 25.10 -3.62 -18.60
N GLN A 101 25.68 -3.49 -19.79
CA GLN A 101 24.93 -3.61 -21.03
C GLN A 101 24.77 -5.08 -21.37
N VAL A 102 23.52 -5.54 -21.49
CA VAL A 102 23.23 -6.87 -22.00
C VAL A 102 23.33 -6.83 -23.53
N THR A 103 24.15 -7.73 -24.09
CA THR A 103 24.32 -7.92 -25.54
C THR A 103 23.48 -9.07 -26.05
#